data_AF-A0A3P7LBJ5-F1
#
_entry.id   AF-A0A3P7LBJ5-F1
#
_cell.length_a   1.000
_cell.length_b   1.000
_cell.length_c   1.000
_cell.angle_alpha   90.00
_cell.angle_beta   90.00
_cell.angle_gamma   90.00
#
_symmetry.space_group_name_H-M   'P 1'
#
loop_
_entity.id
_entity.type
_entity.pdbx_description
1 polymer ?
#
loop_
_entity_poly.entity_id
_entity_poly.type
_entity_poly.pdbx_seq_one_letter_code
_entity_poly.pdbx_strand_id
1 'polypeptide(L)'
;MYCNKVSERMPIGLFLGFYVNIVVGQWWGRFCAIPWPDSVVLAICAYIQGDSKSLTARRHTLIRYVHLTYILHMRGMSSRVKQQYPTIEHVVTAGIMTEQEKDLFLQSGDDGKSGIAFLPIMWAVNLINQLRTEGAIPNATSLELLQEELRNFRGGFGVVWTYNYLSVPLAYTQISLIIIYSYFGLSIFAWQPLNATQNYIGHNINVYVPVFGLLQLAFYIGWSKYPVKELLKIVLRARDSSLYQYQYI
;
A
#
# COMPACT_ATOMS: atom_id res chain seq x y z
N MET A 1 13.88 27.33 32.37
CA MET A 1 14.23 28.53 31.55
C MET A 1 15.04 28.24 30.30
N TYR A 2 16.26 27.68 30.40
CA TYR A 2 17.10 27.40 29.22
C TYR A 2 16.38 26.47 28.22
N CYS A 3 15.81 25.36 28.71
CA CYS A 3 15.02 24.44 27.89
C CYS A 3 13.82 25.11 27.21
N ASN A 4 13.20 26.12 27.83
CA ASN A 4 12.10 26.86 27.21
C ASN A 4 12.59 27.66 26.00
N LYS A 5 13.70 28.39 26.14
CA LYS A 5 14.32 29.14 25.04
C LYS A 5 14.77 28.25 23.87
N VAL A 6 15.27 27.05 24.17
CA VAL A 6 15.68 26.09 23.13
C VAL A 6 14.46 25.49 22.44
N SER A 7 13.44 25.09 23.22
CA SER A 7 12.18 24.54 22.73
C SER A 7 11.46 25.48 21.75
N GLU A 8 11.36 26.77 22.08
CA GLU A 8 10.75 27.80 21.22
C GLU A 8 11.47 28.00 19.87
N ARG A 9 12.76 27.66 19.79
CA ARG A 9 13.58 27.79 18.57
C ARG A 9 13.53 26.56 17.66
N MET A 10 12.95 25.46 18.12
CA MET A 10 12.92 24.22 17.34
C MET A 10 11.90 24.31 16.19
N PRO A 11 12.31 24.10 14.92
CA PRO A 11 11.41 24.22 13.77
C PRO A 11 10.57 22.94 13.54
N ILE A 12 9.83 22.49 14.55
CA ILE A 12 9.13 21.19 14.54
C ILE A 12 8.10 21.12 13.42
N GLY A 13 7.30 22.18 13.25
CA GLY A 13 6.26 22.23 12.21
C GLY A 13 6.82 22.10 10.79
N LEU A 14 8.04 22.61 10.55
CA LEU A 14 8.70 22.50 9.25
C LEU A 14 9.07 21.04 8.95
N PHE A 15 9.82 20.41 9.85
CA PHE A 15 10.27 19.02 9.66
C PHE A 15 9.11 18.04 9.63
N LEU A 16 8.13 18.24 10.53
CA LEU A 16 6.93 17.41 10.56
C LEU A 16 6.10 17.60 9.29
N GLY A 17 5.91 18.83 8.82
CA GLY A 17 5.21 19.12 7.57
C GLY A 17 5.86 18.45 6.36
N PHE A 18 7.18 18.55 6.20
CA PHE A 18 7.91 17.85 5.14
C PHE A 18 7.75 16.34 5.21
N TYR A 19 7.91 15.77 6.41
CA TYR A 19 7.78 14.33 6.62
C TYR A 19 6.38 13.82 6.29
N VAL A 20 5.34 14.48 6.81
CA VAL A 20 3.95 14.14 6.52
C VAL A 20 3.66 14.23 5.03
N ASN A 21 4.15 15.26 4.35
CA ASN A 21 3.96 15.42 2.90
C ASN A 21 4.57 14.25 2.10
N ILE A 22 5.78 13.81 2.46
CA ILE A 22 6.42 12.64 1.83
C ILE A 22 5.58 11.37 2.06
N VAL A 23 5.13 11.15 3.30
CA VAL A 23 4.34 9.96 3.65
C VAL A 23 2.99 9.95 2.93
N VAL A 24 2.29 11.08 2.91
CA VAL A 24 1.00 11.23 2.20
C VAL A 24 1.18 11.07 0.69
N GLY A 25 2.21 11.67 0.11
CA GLY A 25 2.51 11.53 -1.32
C GLY A 25 2.80 10.07 -1.71
N GLN A 26 3.60 9.36 -0.92
CA GLN A 26 3.89 7.95 -1.14
C GLN A 26 2.63 7.06 -0.98
N TRP A 27 1.79 7.38 0.01
CA TRP A 27 0.52 6.69 0.23
C TRP A 27 -0.42 6.87 -0.97
N TRP A 28 -0.58 8.10 -1.45
CA TRP A 28 -1.43 8.40 -2.59
C TRP A 28 -0.90 7.76 -3.87
N GLY A 29 0.41 7.83 -4.10
CA GLY A 29 1.07 7.15 -5.22
C GLY A 29 0.83 5.64 -5.23
N ARG A 30 0.90 4.99 -4.06
CA ARG A 30 0.54 3.56 -3.91
C ARG A 30 -0.91 3.29 -4.28
N PHE A 31 -1.84 4.12 -3.81
CA PHE A 31 -3.26 3.94 -4.05
C PHE A 31 -3.59 4.08 -5.55
N CYS A 32 -3.06 5.12 -6.19
CA CYS A 32 -3.25 5.35 -7.62
C CYS A 32 -2.56 4.31 -8.51
N ALA A 33 -1.53 3.61 -8.00
CA ALA A 33 -0.84 2.56 -8.75
C ALA A 33 -1.57 1.21 -8.78
N ILE A 34 -2.59 1.00 -7.93
CA ILE A 34 -3.35 -0.26 -7.91
C ILE A 34 -4.04 -0.44 -9.27
N PRO A 35 -3.74 -1.54 -10.00
CA PRO A 35 -4.37 -1.79 -11.28
C PRO A 35 -5.82 -2.25 -11.08
N TRP A 36 -6.75 -1.55 -11.75
CA TRP A 36 -8.16 -1.90 -11.76
C TRP A 36 -8.47 -2.84 -12.94
N PRO A 37 -9.29 -3.90 -12.74
CA PRO A 37 -9.60 -4.85 -13.79
C PRO A 37 -10.57 -4.30 -14.85
N ASP A 38 -11.26 -3.19 -14.55
CA ASP A 38 -12.37 -2.63 -15.33
C ASP A 38 -12.02 -2.43 -16.81
N SER A 39 -10.87 -1.83 -17.13
CA SER A 39 -10.44 -1.61 -18.51
C SER A 39 -10.27 -2.92 -19.28
N VAL A 40 -9.70 -3.95 -18.64
CA VAL A 40 -9.53 -5.28 -19.24
C VAL A 40 -10.88 -5.95 -19.45
N VAL A 41 -11.78 -5.89 -18.46
CA VAL A 41 -13.11 -6.49 -18.56
C VAL A 41 -13.93 -5.84 -19.68
N LEU A 42 -13.89 -4.51 -19.77
CA LEU A 42 -14.54 -3.77 -20.85
C LEU A 42 -13.97 -4.15 -22.23
N ALA A 43 -12.65 -4.30 -22.34
CA ALA A 43 -12.01 -4.76 -23.58
C ALA A 43 -12.41 -6.20 -23.95
N ILE A 44 -12.47 -7.12 -22.99
CA ILE A 44 -12.96 -8.50 -23.20
C ILE A 44 -14.39 -8.48 -23.75
N CYS A 45 -15.27 -7.66 -23.17
CA CYS A 45 -16.66 -7.53 -23.61
C CYS A 45 -16.78 -6.88 -24.99
N ALA A 46 -15.94 -5.90 -25.32
CA ALA A 46 -16.00 -5.16 -26.57
C ALA A 46 -15.40 -5.93 -27.77
N TYR A 47 -14.28 -6.62 -27.56
CA TYR A 47 -13.49 -7.19 -28.68
C TYR A 47 -13.76 -8.66 -28.97
N ILE A 48 -14.32 -9.42 -28.03
CA ILE A 48 -14.75 -10.81 -28.27
C ILE A 48 -16.21 -10.76 -28.72
N GLN A 49 -16.49 -11.15 -29.95
CA GLN A 49 -17.84 -11.12 -30.53
C GLN A 49 -18.53 -12.48 -30.43
N GLY A 50 -19.87 -12.46 -30.38
CA GLY A 50 -20.73 -13.65 -30.41
C GLY A 50 -21.36 -14.02 -29.07
N ASP A 51 -22.55 -14.63 -29.14
CA ASP A 51 -23.40 -14.90 -27.96
C ASP A 51 -23.56 -16.39 -27.64
N SER A 52 -22.69 -17.23 -28.21
CA SER A 52 -22.68 -18.66 -27.89
C SER A 52 -22.36 -18.89 -26.41
N LYS A 53 -23.05 -19.84 -25.78
CA LYS A 53 -22.77 -20.26 -24.39
C LYS A 53 -21.30 -20.61 -24.16
N SER A 54 -20.64 -21.20 -25.18
CA SER A 54 -19.21 -21.52 -25.15
C SER A 54 -18.35 -20.25 -25.07
N LEU A 55 -18.67 -19.20 -25.83
CA LEU A 55 -17.95 -17.93 -25.81
C LEU A 55 -18.16 -17.19 -24.49
N THR A 56 -19.38 -17.20 -23.97
CA THR A 56 -19.67 -16.63 -22.64
C THR A 56 -18.86 -17.31 -21.55
N ALA A 57 -18.75 -18.64 -21.57
CA ALA A 57 -17.90 -19.38 -20.64
C ALA A 57 -16.42 -18.98 -20.76
N ARG A 58 -15.91 -18.80 -21.99
CA ARG A 58 -14.52 -18.34 -22.22
C ARG A 58 -14.29 -16.90 -21.76
N ARG A 59 -15.26 -15.99 -21.93
CA ARG A 59 -15.19 -14.62 -21.37
C ARG A 59 -15.10 -14.67 -19.83
N HIS A 60 -15.92 -15.48 -19.18
CA HIS A 60 -15.83 -15.67 -17.73
C HIS A 60 -14.49 -16.25 -17.30
N THR A 61 -13.92 -17.20 -18.05
CA THR A 61 -12.58 -17.73 -17.80
C THR A 61 -11.51 -16.65 -17.91
N LEU A 62 -11.56 -15.78 -18.92
CA LEU A 62 -10.64 -14.65 -19.06
C LEU A 62 -10.73 -13.68 -17.86
N ILE A 63 -11.94 -13.28 -17.49
CA ILE A 63 -12.17 -12.41 -16.33
C ILE A 63 -11.66 -13.07 -15.04
N ARG A 64 -11.88 -14.38 -14.90
CA ARG A 64 -11.37 -15.16 -13.77
C ARG A 64 -9.85 -15.21 -13.74
N TYR A 65 -9.16 -15.31 -14.89
CA TYR A 65 -7.70 -15.22 -14.96
C TYR A 65 -7.18 -13.83 -14.55
N VAL A 66 -7.83 -12.76 -14.99
CA VAL A 66 -7.52 -11.39 -14.55
C VAL A 66 -7.65 -11.28 -13.03
N HIS A 67 -8.75 -11.78 -12.45
CA HIS A 67 -8.99 -11.76 -11.02
C HIS A 67 -7.99 -12.66 -10.24
N LEU A 68 -7.68 -13.84 -10.77
CA LEU A 68 -6.70 -14.74 -10.18
C LEU A 68 -5.31 -14.10 -10.13
N THR A 69 -4.87 -13.46 -11.22
CA THR A 69 -3.62 -12.71 -11.23
C THR A 69 -3.60 -11.59 -10.18
N TYR A 70 -4.71 -10.86 -10.02
CA TYR A 70 -4.84 -9.85 -8.98
C TYR A 70 -4.62 -10.44 -7.59
N ILE A 71 -5.31 -11.53 -7.26
CA ILE A 71 -5.21 -12.18 -5.95
C ILE A 71 -3.81 -12.72 -5.70
N LEU A 72 -3.18 -13.35 -6.69
CA LEU A 72 -1.82 -13.90 -6.52
C LEU A 72 -0.77 -12.81 -6.25
N HIS A 73 -0.82 -11.68 -6.98
CA HIS A 73 0.08 -10.55 -6.71
C HIS A 73 -0.23 -9.88 -5.37
N MET A 74 -1.51 -9.60 -5.11
CA MET A 74 -1.93 -8.91 -3.89
C MET A 74 -1.72 -9.75 -2.64
N ARG A 75 -1.75 -11.09 -2.72
CA ARG A 75 -1.38 -11.98 -1.61
C ARG A 75 0.08 -11.84 -1.21
N GLY A 76 0.98 -11.54 -2.15
CA GLY A 76 2.40 -11.29 -1.89
C GLY A 76 2.65 -9.90 -1.27
N MET A 77 1.80 -8.92 -1.57
CA MET A 77 1.99 -7.53 -1.16
C MET A 77 1.16 -7.17 0.08
N SER A 78 -0.08 -7.65 0.16
CA SER A 78 -1.09 -7.34 1.18
C SER A 78 -1.34 -8.49 2.14
N SER A 79 -1.07 -8.26 3.42
CA SER A 79 -1.37 -9.23 4.47
C SER A 79 -2.86 -9.47 4.67
N ARG A 80 -3.76 -8.54 4.33
CA ARG A 80 -5.22 -8.80 4.37
C ARG A 80 -5.61 -9.85 3.34
N VAL A 81 -5.12 -9.70 2.11
CA VAL A 81 -5.35 -10.69 1.05
C VAL A 81 -4.68 -12.00 1.39
N LYS A 82 -3.48 -11.98 1.99
CA LYS A 82 -2.80 -13.18 2.48
C LYS A 82 -3.54 -13.87 3.62
N GLN A 83 -4.19 -13.13 4.52
CA GLN A 83 -5.01 -13.70 5.59
C GLN A 83 -6.28 -14.35 5.04
N GLN A 84 -6.89 -13.75 4.01
CA GLN A 84 -8.06 -14.31 3.34
C GLN A 84 -7.71 -15.52 2.47
N TYR A 85 -6.54 -15.51 1.81
CA TYR A 85 -6.06 -16.59 0.96
C TYR A 85 -4.63 -17.02 1.35
N PRO A 86 -4.44 -17.76 2.46
CA PRO A 86 -3.11 -18.13 2.93
C PRO A 86 -2.39 -19.07 1.96
N THR A 87 -3.08 -20.13 1.54
CA THR A 87 -2.57 -21.16 0.62
C THR A 87 -3.31 -21.10 -0.72
N ILE A 88 -2.71 -21.71 -1.76
CA ILE A 88 -3.36 -21.84 -3.08
C ILE A 88 -4.66 -22.66 -2.97
N GLU A 89 -4.76 -23.59 -2.03
CA GLU A 89 -5.99 -24.34 -1.78
C GLU A 89 -7.16 -23.43 -1.40
N HIS A 90 -6.92 -22.39 -0.59
CA HIS A 90 -7.97 -21.42 -0.25
C HIS A 90 -8.44 -20.63 -1.49
N VAL A 91 -7.54 -20.40 -2.46
CA VAL A 91 -7.89 -19.75 -3.73
C VAL A 91 -8.77 -20.67 -4.58
N VAL A 92 -8.52 -21.98 -4.55
CA VAL A 92 -9.34 -22.99 -5.22
C VAL A 92 -10.69 -23.16 -4.55
N THR A 93 -10.74 -23.28 -3.22
CA THR A 93 -11.99 -23.39 -2.46
C THR A 93 -12.89 -22.15 -2.65
N ALA A 94 -12.29 -20.98 -2.82
CA ALA A 94 -13.01 -19.74 -3.14
C ALA A 94 -13.53 -19.67 -4.59
N GLY A 95 -13.25 -20.67 -5.43
CA GLY A 95 -13.73 -20.74 -6.82
C GLY A 95 -12.98 -19.83 -7.80
N ILE A 96 -11.83 -19.26 -7.40
CA ILE A 96 -11.04 -18.36 -8.24
C ILE A 96 -10.14 -19.16 -9.19
N MET A 97 -9.63 -20.30 -8.73
CA MET A 97 -8.78 -21.22 -9.48
C MET A 97 -9.45 -22.61 -9.51
N THR A 98 -9.34 -23.33 -10.61
CA THR A 98 -9.82 -24.73 -10.68
C THR A 98 -8.74 -25.70 -10.17
N GLU A 99 -9.12 -26.92 -9.77
CA GLU A 99 -8.13 -27.94 -9.36
C GLU A 99 -7.12 -28.25 -10.49
N GLN A 100 -7.58 -28.32 -11.74
CA GLN A 100 -6.70 -28.53 -12.89
C GLN A 100 -5.69 -27.41 -13.07
N GLU A 101 -6.11 -26.16 -12.86
CA GLU A 101 -5.22 -25.00 -12.95
C GLU A 101 -4.25 -24.93 -11.79
N LYS A 102 -4.65 -25.37 -10.59
CA LYS A 102 -3.75 -25.53 -9.46
C LYS A 102 -2.65 -26.52 -9.78
N ASP A 103 -2.98 -27.66 -10.39
CA ASP A 103 -1.97 -28.65 -10.77
C ASP A 103 -0.96 -28.07 -11.78
N LEU A 104 -1.44 -27.36 -12.80
CA LEU A 104 -0.59 -26.66 -13.77
C LEU A 104 0.27 -25.58 -13.11
N PHE A 105 -0.30 -24.85 -12.16
CA PHE A 105 0.39 -23.82 -11.40
C PHE A 105 1.53 -24.41 -10.55
N LEU A 106 1.28 -25.54 -9.88
CA LEU A 106 2.28 -26.22 -9.06
C LEU A 106 3.39 -26.86 -9.91
N GLN A 107 3.04 -27.44 -11.07
CA GLN A 107 4.02 -27.98 -12.03
C GLN A 107 4.98 -26.91 -12.58
N SER A 108 4.55 -25.65 -12.59
CA SER A 108 5.36 -24.52 -13.06
C SER A 108 6.47 -24.12 -12.06
N GLY A 109 6.57 -24.78 -10.91
CA GLY A 109 7.68 -24.63 -9.96
C GLY A 109 7.49 -23.51 -8.92
N ASP A 110 6.26 -23.11 -8.59
CA ASP A 110 6.03 -22.16 -7.49
C ASP A 110 6.45 -22.77 -6.15
N ASP A 111 7.41 -22.16 -5.47
CA ASP A 111 7.77 -22.48 -4.09
C ASP A 111 6.87 -21.74 -3.07
N GLY A 112 5.77 -21.15 -3.55
CA GLY A 112 4.86 -20.31 -2.77
C GLY A 112 5.38 -18.89 -2.52
N LYS A 113 6.57 -18.53 -3.04
CA LYS A 113 7.19 -17.20 -2.88
C LYS A 113 6.99 -16.32 -4.11
N SER A 114 5.76 -16.22 -4.62
CA SER A 114 5.28 -15.12 -5.48
C SER A 114 5.98 -14.94 -6.84
N GLY A 115 6.93 -15.79 -7.23
CA GLY A 115 7.70 -15.63 -8.47
C GLY A 115 6.83 -15.75 -9.73
N ILE A 116 5.79 -16.60 -9.69
CA ILE A 116 4.98 -16.94 -10.86
C ILE A 116 3.56 -16.36 -10.85
N ALA A 117 3.29 -15.31 -10.05
CA ALA A 117 1.95 -14.70 -9.96
C ALA A 117 1.42 -14.14 -11.31
N PHE A 118 2.29 -13.97 -12.30
CA PHE A 118 1.95 -13.56 -13.67
C PHE A 118 1.39 -14.69 -14.54
N LEU A 119 1.51 -15.95 -14.14
CA LEU A 119 1.16 -17.12 -14.95
C LEU A 119 -0.30 -17.11 -15.46
N PRO A 120 -1.33 -16.73 -14.66
CA PRO A 120 -2.70 -16.71 -15.18
C PRO A 120 -2.91 -15.68 -16.30
N ILE A 121 -2.14 -14.58 -16.33
CA ILE A 121 -2.18 -13.65 -17.47
C ILE A 121 -1.62 -14.30 -18.74
N MET A 122 -0.61 -15.18 -18.64
CA MET A 122 -0.16 -15.94 -19.80
C MET A 122 -1.24 -16.90 -20.31
N TRP A 123 -1.98 -17.55 -19.41
CA TRP A 123 -3.12 -18.38 -19.79
C TRP A 123 -4.22 -17.55 -20.48
N ALA A 124 -4.48 -16.33 -19.99
CA ALA A 124 -5.41 -15.41 -20.64
C ALA A 124 -4.97 -15.02 -22.06
N VAL A 125 -3.68 -14.70 -22.26
CA VAL A 125 -3.12 -14.40 -23.58
C VAL A 125 -3.25 -15.60 -24.52
N ASN A 126 -2.97 -16.82 -24.05
CA ASN A 126 -3.13 -18.04 -24.84
C ASN A 126 -4.59 -18.29 -25.24
N LEU A 127 -5.54 -18.10 -24.32
CA LEU A 127 -6.97 -18.23 -24.60
C LEU A 127 -7.46 -17.18 -25.60
N ILE A 128 -6.94 -15.94 -25.51
CA ILE A 128 -7.22 -14.88 -26.49
C ILE A 128 -6.70 -15.26 -27.88
N ASN A 129 -5.49 -15.82 -27.97
CA ASN A 129 -4.94 -16.28 -29.25
C ASN A 129 -5.78 -17.41 -29.85
N GLN A 130 -6.28 -18.34 -29.03
CA GLN A 130 -7.22 -19.37 -29.48
C GLN A 130 -8.53 -18.78 -30.00
N LEU A 131 -9.13 -17.84 -29.26
CA LEU A 131 -10.34 -17.13 -29.70
C LEU A 131 -10.15 -16.38 -31.02
N ARG A 132 -8.94 -15.86 -31.28
CA ARG A 132 -8.60 -15.28 -32.58
C ARG A 132 -8.59 -16.34 -33.68
N THR A 133 -7.95 -17.49 -33.46
CA THR A 133 -7.90 -18.57 -34.46
C THR A 133 -9.29 -19.14 -34.78
N GLU A 134 -10.21 -19.10 -33.80
CA GLU A 134 -11.60 -19.53 -33.96
C GLU A 134 -12.51 -18.46 -34.59
N GLY A 135 -11.97 -17.27 -34.91
CA GLY A 135 -12.71 -16.18 -35.55
C GLY A 135 -13.61 -15.36 -34.60
N ALA A 136 -13.57 -15.61 -33.29
CA ALA A 136 -14.36 -14.84 -32.31
C ALA A 136 -13.84 -13.41 -32.11
N ILE A 137 -12.57 -13.16 -32.44
CA ILE A 137 -11.96 -11.82 -32.47
C ILE A 137 -11.72 -11.48 -33.95
N PRO A 138 -12.43 -10.50 -34.54
CA PRO A 138 -12.49 -10.32 -35.99
C PRO A 138 -11.23 -9.71 -36.60
N ASN A 139 -10.62 -8.73 -35.92
CA ASN A 139 -9.54 -7.91 -36.47
C ASN A 139 -8.25 -8.04 -35.65
N ALA A 140 -7.10 -7.90 -36.31
CA ALA A 140 -5.79 -7.90 -35.63
C ALA A 140 -5.64 -6.73 -34.65
N THR A 141 -6.21 -5.57 -34.97
CA THR A 141 -6.23 -4.40 -34.07
C THR A 141 -6.98 -4.69 -32.77
N SER A 142 -8.12 -5.38 -32.83
CA SER A 142 -8.89 -5.75 -31.63
C SER A 142 -8.11 -6.72 -30.73
N LEU A 143 -7.36 -7.64 -31.34
CA LEU A 143 -6.45 -8.52 -30.62
C LEU A 143 -5.33 -7.73 -29.93
N GLU A 144 -4.69 -6.81 -30.65
CA GLU A 144 -3.60 -5.98 -30.13
C GLU A 144 -4.04 -5.12 -28.95
N LEU A 145 -5.17 -4.41 -29.09
CA LEU A 145 -5.76 -3.57 -28.04
C LEU A 145 -6.13 -4.40 -26.80
N LEU A 146 -6.72 -5.59 -26.99
CA LEU A 146 -7.07 -6.47 -25.88
C LEU A 146 -5.82 -6.97 -25.13
N GLN A 147 -4.77 -7.34 -25.87
CA GLN A 147 -3.50 -7.75 -25.26
C GLN A 147 -2.77 -6.57 -24.61
N GLU A 148 -2.92 -5.36 -25.14
CA GLU A 148 -2.39 -4.14 -24.54
C GLU A 148 -3.02 -3.86 -23.18
N GLU A 149 -4.34 -3.95 -23.05
CA GLU A 149 -5.03 -3.80 -21.77
C GLU A 149 -4.54 -4.83 -20.74
N LEU A 150 -4.33 -6.10 -21.14
CA LEU A 150 -3.75 -7.11 -20.26
C LEU A 150 -2.31 -6.78 -19.84
N ARG A 151 -1.48 -6.27 -20.76
CA ARG A 151 -0.11 -5.85 -20.45
C ARG A 151 -0.10 -4.66 -19.51
N ASN A 152 -0.98 -3.67 -19.72
CA ASN A 152 -1.12 -2.49 -18.86
C ASN A 152 -1.56 -2.89 -17.45
N PHE A 153 -2.56 -3.77 -17.34
CA PHE A 153 -3.01 -4.33 -16.07
C PHE A 153 -1.89 -5.09 -15.35
N ARG A 154 -1.13 -5.95 -16.06
CA ARG A 154 0.06 -6.61 -15.49
C ARG A 154 1.13 -5.61 -15.08
N GLY A 155 1.40 -4.60 -15.90
CA GLY A 155 2.39 -3.56 -15.67
C GLY A 155 2.13 -2.79 -14.38
N GLY A 156 0.86 -2.50 -14.08
CA GLY A 156 0.45 -1.87 -12.83
C GLY A 156 0.95 -2.60 -11.58
N PHE A 157 0.89 -3.94 -11.54
CA PHE A 157 1.45 -4.70 -10.40
C PHE A 157 2.97 -4.52 -10.24
N GLY A 158 3.71 -4.24 -11.31
CA GLY A 158 5.13 -3.91 -11.22
C GLY A 158 5.36 -2.59 -10.47
N VAL A 159 4.52 -1.58 -10.72
CA VAL A 159 4.57 -0.29 -10.02
C VAL A 159 4.20 -0.46 -8.54
N VAL A 160 3.12 -1.20 -8.26
CA VAL A 160 2.69 -1.54 -6.88
C VAL A 160 3.80 -2.28 -6.13
N TRP A 161 4.45 -3.25 -6.79
CA TRP A 161 5.58 -3.97 -6.22
C TRP A 161 6.75 -3.04 -5.88
N THR A 162 7.09 -2.11 -6.77
CA THR A 162 8.15 -1.11 -6.53
C THR A 162 7.85 -0.27 -5.30
N TYR A 163 6.62 0.23 -5.14
CA TYR A 163 6.25 0.97 -3.93
C TYR A 163 6.25 0.13 -2.65
N ASN A 164 5.99 -1.17 -2.78
CA ASN A 164 6.05 -2.10 -1.66
C ASN A 164 7.50 -2.40 -1.26
N TYR A 165 8.38 -2.53 -2.25
CA TYR A 165 9.80 -2.81 -2.06
C TYR A 165 10.57 -1.57 -1.57
N LEU A 166 10.29 -0.41 -2.14
CA LEU A 166 10.91 0.87 -1.78
C LEU A 166 10.02 1.63 -0.81
N SER A 167 10.31 1.49 0.49
CA SER A 167 9.69 2.29 1.54
C SER A 167 10.25 3.71 1.60
N VAL A 168 9.58 4.59 2.35
CA VAL A 168 10.14 5.90 2.74
C VAL A 168 11.52 5.66 3.37
N PRO A 169 12.57 6.39 2.94
CA PRO A 169 13.90 6.25 3.53
C PRO A 169 13.88 6.41 5.04
N LEU A 170 14.51 5.46 5.75
CA LEU A 170 14.50 5.39 7.21
C LEU A 170 14.99 6.69 7.86
N ALA A 171 15.99 7.34 7.25
CA ALA A 171 16.54 8.60 7.73
C ALA A 171 15.48 9.70 7.92
N TYR A 172 14.49 9.81 7.03
CA TYR A 172 13.43 10.82 7.16
C TYR A 172 12.53 10.57 8.36
N THR A 173 12.22 9.30 8.63
CA THR A 173 11.48 8.89 9.83
C THR A 173 12.30 9.17 11.08
N GLN A 174 13.59 8.80 11.08
CA GLN A 174 14.50 9.00 12.23
C GLN A 174 14.67 10.47 12.59
N ILE A 175 14.95 11.34 11.60
CA ILE A 175 15.11 12.79 11.82
C ILE A 175 13.84 13.38 12.45
N SER A 176 12.67 13.01 11.92
CA SER A 176 11.39 13.49 12.42
C SER A 176 11.14 13.04 13.86
N LEU A 177 11.44 11.79 14.19
CA LEU A 177 11.32 11.26 15.56
C LEU A 177 12.26 11.95 16.53
N ILE A 178 13.53 12.13 16.17
CA ILE A 178 14.53 12.81 17.01
C ILE A 178 14.06 14.22 17.35
N ILE A 179 13.53 14.95 16.38
CA ILE A 179 13.05 16.33 16.60
C ILE A 179 11.85 16.36 17.55
N ILE A 180 10.86 15.48 17.35
CA ILE A 180 9.66 15.41 18.19
C ILE A 180 10.01 14.98 19.61
N TYR A 181 10.84 13.95 19.78
CA TYR A 181 11.23 13.46 21.10
C TYR A 181 12.16 14.40 21.84
N SER A 182 13.07 15.08 21.13
CA SER A 182 13.91 16.12 21.74
C SER A 182 13.05 17.29 22.23
N TYR A 183 12.05 17.71 21.45
CA TYR A 183 11.10 18.73 21.89
C TYR A 183 10.31 18.27 23.12
N PHE A 184 9.84 17.03 23.14
CA PHE A 184 9.14 16.48 24.31
C PHE A 184 10.03 16.48 25.55
N GLY A 185 11.27 15.99 25.42
CA GLY A 185 12.25 15.98 26.51
C GLY A 185 12.53 17.38 27.06
N LEU A 186 12.74 18.37 26.19
CA LEU A 186 12.92 19.76 26.60
C LEU A 186 11.67 20.35 27.27
N SER A 187 10.48 19.99 26.78
CA SER A 187 9.20 20.48 27.29
C SER A 187 8.92 20.03 28.72
N ILE A 188 9.34 18.81 29.10
CA ILE A 188 9.24 18.32 30.49
C ILE A 188 9.94 19.27 31.47
N PHE A 189 11.13 19.77 31.11
CA PHE A 189 11.88 20.73 31.93
C PHE A 189 11.41 22.17 31.74
N ALA A 190 10.92 22.53 30.56
CA ALA A 190 10.48 23.88 30.25
C ALA A 190 9.19 24.25 30.98
N TRP A 191 8.27 23.30 31.15
CA TRP A 191 6.95 23.51 31.72
C TRP A 191 6.88 23.29 33.23
N GLN A 192 8.03 23.10 33.91
CA GLN A 192 8.04 23.01 35.36
C GLN A 192 7.60 24.34 35.98
N PRO A 193 6.68 24.32 36.97
CA PRO A 193 6.29 25.52 37.68
C PRO A 193 7.50 26.11 38.43
N LEU A 194 7.79 27.39 38.19
CA LEU A 194 8.85 28.10 38.90
C LEU A 194 8.28 28.84 40.11
N ASN A 195 9.14 29.12 41.10
CA ASN A 195 8.74 29.86 42.29
C ASN A 195 8.37 31.30 41.93
N ALA A 196 7.12 31.68 42.19
CA ALA A 196 6.58 32.99 41.86
C ALA A 196 7.26 34.12 42.66
N THR A 197 7.82 33.83 43.84
CA THR A 197 8.49 34.84 44.67
C THR A 197 9.82 35.32 44.09
N GLN A 198 10.39 34.59 43.13
CA GLN A 198 11.66 34.93 42.47
C GLN A 198 11.47 35.85 41.25
N ASN A 199 10.24 36.28 40.93
CA ASN A 199 9.90 37.25 39.87
C ASN A 199 10.59 36.98 38.53
N TYR A 200 10.56 35.72 38.12
CA TYR A 200 11.11 35.28 36.85
C TYR A 200 10.28 35.77 35.66
N ILE A 201 10.94 36.41 34.69
CA ILE A 201 10.29 36.96 33.49
C ILE A 201 9.46 35.88 32.78
N GLY A 202 8.17 36.15 32.56
CA GLY A 202 7.24 35.23 31.89
C GLY A 202 6.73 34.06 32.75
N HIS A 203 7.11 33.98 34.02
CA HIS A 203 6.72 32.88 34.94
C HIS A 203 6.04 33.42 36.21
N ASN A 204 5.16 34.42 36.05
CA ASN A 204 4.43 35.06 37.16
C ASN A 204 3.16 34.28 37.57
N ILE A 205 2.70 33.35 36.72
CA ILE A 205 1.50 32.56 36.94
C ILE A 205 1.94 31.11 37.13
N ASN A 206 1.62 30.56 38.29
CA ASN A 206 1.97 29.19 38.65
C ASN A 206 0.80 28.25 38.29
N VAL A 207 0.82 27.70 37.08
CA VAL A 207 -0.16 26.70 36.64
C VAL A 207 0.43 25.31 36.87
N TYR A 208 -0.19 24.51 37.75
CA TYR A 208 0.29 23.17 38.09
C TYR A 208 0.27 22.20 36.88
N VAL A 209 -0.69 22.36 35.96
CA VAL A 209 -0.82 21.56 34.75
C VAL A 209 -0.65 22.44 33.51
N PRO A 210 0.35 22.20 32.65
CA PRO A 210 0.59 23.02 31.45
C PRO A 210 -0.38 22.65 30.31
N VAL A 211 -1.66 23.04 30.43
CA VAL A 211 -2.74 22.64 29.50
C VAL A 211 -2.42 22.95 28.03
N PHE A 212 -1.95 24.16 27.72
CA PHE A 212 -1.61 24.56 26.35
C PHE A 212 -0.38 23.82 25.80
N GLY A 213 0.61 23.54 26.64
CA GLY A 213 1.77 22.72 26.27
C GLY A 213 1.35 21.29 25.93
N LEU A 214 0.48 20.70 26.76
CA LEU A 214 -0.08 19.38 26.50
C LEU A 214 -0.90 19.33 25.21
N LEU A 215 -1.68 20.38 24.90
CA LEU A 215 -2.40 20.48 23.62
C LEU A 215 -1.44 20.58 22.42
N GLN A 216 -0.38 21.37 22.52
CA GLN A 216 0.63 21.50 21.47
C GLN A 216 1.35 20.17 21.23
N LEU A 217 1.66 19.44 22.29
CA LEU A 217 2.23 18.10 22.23
C LEU A 217 1.26 17.10 21.61
N ALA A 218 -0.01 17.11 22.03
CA ALA A 218 -1.05 16.26 21.45
C ALA A 218 -1.19 16.52 19.94
N PHE A 219 -1.07 17.79 19.52
CA PHE A 219 -1.06 18.17 18.11
C PHE A 219 0.15 17.59 17.36
N TYR A 220 1.39 17.76 17.86
CA TYR A 220 2.58 17.21 17.19
C TYR A 220 2.62 15.68 17.17
N ILE A 221 2.15 15.02 18.24
CA ILE A 221 1.99 13.56 18.26
C ILE A 221 0.89 13.15 17.29
N GLY A 222 -0.26 13.83 17.27
CA GLY A 222 -1.35 13.51 16.34
C GLY A 222 -0.91 13.64 14.87
N TRP A 223 -0.23 14.73 14.56
CA TRP A 223 0.24 15.04 13.21
C TRP A 223 1.35 14.08 12.74
N SER A 224 2.20 13.56 13.63
CA SER A 224 3.21 12.54 13.29
C SER A 224 2.68 11.11 13.27
N LYS A 225 1.80 10.75 14.22
CA LYS A 225 1.34 9.37 14.43
C LYS A 225 0.38 8.92 13.34
N TYR A 226 -0.54 9.78 12.90
CA TYR A 226 -1.56 9.41 11.93
C TYR A 226 -0.98 9.02 10.55
N PRO A 227 -0.06 9.80 9.95
CA PRO A 227 0.56 9.43 8.67
C PRO A 227 1.37 8.14 8.76
N VAL A 228 2.12 7.94 9.85
CA VAL A 228 3.01 6.79 9.99
C VAL A 228 2.26 5.50 10.25
N LYS A 229 1.29 5.52 11.18
CA LYS A 229 0.59 4.28 11.56
C LYS A 229 -0.50 3.89 10.58
N GLU A 230 -1.28 4.83 10.07
CA GLU A 230 -2.50 4.46 9.34
C GLU A 230 -2.28 4.49 7.82
N LEU A 231 -1.62 5.50 7.28
CA LEU A 231 -1.41 5.58 5.83
C LEU A 231 -0.48 4.47 5.31
N LEU A 232 0.59 4.13 6.03
CA LEU A 232 1.45 3.00 5.62
C LEU A 232 0.72 1.64 5.66
N LYS A 233 -0.32 1.49 6.48
CA LYS A 233 -1.09 0.24 6.61
C LYS A 233 -2.21 0.11 5.58
N ILE A 234 -2.83 1.21 5.15
CA ILE A 234 -4.13 1.20 4.48
C ILE A 234 -4.08 0.62 3.06
N VAL A 235 -3.01 0.85 2.29
CA VAL A 235 -3.04 0.50 0.85
C VAL A 235 -2.61 -0.94 0.57
N LEU A 236 -1.59 -1.44 1.27
CA LEU A 236 -1.03 -2.77 0.97
C LEU A 236 -0.57 -3.56 2.19
N ARG A 237 -0.94 -3.21 3.43
CA ARG A 237 -0.50 -3.86 4.70
C ARG A 237 0.64 -4.90 4.52
N ALA A 238 1.85 -4.43 4.20
CA ALA A 238 2.94 -5.29 3.79
C ALA A 238 3.74 -5.79 5.00
N ARG A 239 3.92 -7.11 5.01
CA ARG A 239 4.89 -7.97 5.69
C ARG A 239 5.32 -7.58 7.12
N ASP A 240 4.82 -8.38 8.05
CA ASP A 240 5.25 -8.57 9.45
C ASP A 240 5.55 -7.33 10.28
N SER A 241 4.65 -7.10 11.22
CA SER A 241 4.80 -6.28 12.42
C SER A 241 6.09 -6.53 13.22
N SER A 242 6.85 -7.60 12.96
CA SER A 242 8.12 -7.89 13.65
C SER A 242 9.31 -7.04 13.19
N LEU A 243 9.38 -6.64 11.91
CA LEU A 243 10.49 -5.79 11.42
C LEU A 243 10.37 -4.34 11.89
N TYR A 244 9.15 -3.85 12.07
CA TYR A 244 8.90 -2.54 12.68
C TYR A 244 9.04 -2.56 14.20
N GLN A 245 8.96 -3.74 14.85
CA GLN A 245 9.12 -3.83 16.31
C GLN A 245 10.56 -3.52 16.75
N TYR A 246 11.54 -3.65 15.86
CA TYR A 246 12.94 -3.28 16.10
C TYR A 246 13.33 -1.88 15.58
N GLN A 247 12.43 -1.18 14.86
CA GLN A 247 12.68 0.17 14.36
C GLN A 247 11.98 1.28 15.17
N TYR A 248 11.16 0.90 16.16
CA TYR A 248 10.44 1.82 17.04
C TYR A 248 10.68 1.56 18.53
N ILE A 249 11.89 1.10 18.87
CA ILE A 249 12.45 1.21 20.24
C ILE A 249 13.35 2.44 20.27
#